data_AF-A0A1J5C4U2-F1
#
_entry.id   AF-A0A1J5C4U2-F1
#
_cell.length_a   1.000
_cell.length_b   1.000
_cell.length_c   1.000
_cell.angle_alpha   90.00
_cell.angle_beta   90.00
_cell.angle_gamma   90.00
#
_symmetry.space_group_name_H-M   'P 1'
#
loop_
_entity.id
_entity.type
_entity.pdbx_description
1 polymer ?
#
loop_
_entity_poly.entity_id
_entity_poly.type
_entity_poly.pdbx_seq_one_letter_code
_entity_poly.pdbx_strand_id
1 'polypeptide(L)' 'MFFHSLNDDGTVNHQGCLLALTAAGFGRAQLFEWFWGEPSTVIKVDPDYLCTCVFYASAAAMNIAYERWEADHE' A
#
# COMPACT_ATOMS: atom_id res chain seq x y z
N MET A 1 5.35 -7.60 -2.65
CA MET A 1 3.94 -7.47 -3.08
C MET A 1 3.55 -6.02 -2.87
N PHE A 2 2.95 -5.36 -3.87
CA PHE A 2 2.60 -3.94 -3.77
C PHE A 2 1.24 -3.78 -3.09
N PHE A 3 0.98 -2.65 -2.44
CA PHE A 3 -0.27 -2.44 -1.73
C PHE A 3 -0.69 -0.98 -1.62
N HIS A 4 -1.99 -0.78 -1.46
CA HIS A 4 -2.58 0.43 -0.87
C HIS A 4 -3.10 0.11 0.53
N SER A 5 -2.87 0.99 1.50
CA SER A 5 -3.66 0.99 2.72
C SER A 5 -4.84 1.95 2.57
N LEU A 6 -5.95 1.58 3.20
CA LEU A 6 -7.19 2.35 3.16
C LEU A 6 -7.48 2.95 4.53
N ASN A 7 -8.10 4.13 4.53
CA ASN A 7 -8.75 4.68 5.71
C ASN A 7 -10.12 4.02 5.91
N ASP A 8 -10.76 4.27 7.07
CA ASP A 8 -12.07 3.73 7.40
C ASP A 8 -13.18 4.16 6.42
N ASP A 9 -12.98 5.29 5.73
CA ASP A 9 -13.89 5.81 4.69
C ASP A 9 -13.61 5.22 3.29
N GLY A 10 -12.65 4.30 3.18
CA GLY A 10 -12.26 3.67 1.92
C GLY A 10 -11.32 4.51 1.06
N THR A 11 -10.90 5.69 1.52
CA THR A 11 -9.90 6.51 0.80
C THR A 11 -8.51 5.90 0.92
N VAL A 12 -7.69 6.07 -0.12
CA VAL A 12 -6.32 5.57 -0.11
C VAL A 12 -5.46 6.43 0.82
N ASN A 13 -4.78 5.79 1.78
CA ASN A 13 -3.94 6.46 2.78
C ASN A 13 -2.45 6.38 2.43
N HIS A 14 -1.94 5.17 2.21
CA HIS A 14 -0.54 4.95 1.81
C HIS A 14 -0.44 3.97 0.63
N GLN A 15 0.62 4.14 -0.16
CA GLN A 15 1.09 3.14 -1.11
C GLN A 15 2.44 2.55 -0.68
N GLY A 16 2.65 1.27 -0.93
CA GLY A 16 3.86 0.59 -0.47
C GLY A 16 4.15 -0.75 -1.14
N CYS A 17 5.28 -1.33 -0.74
CA CYS A 17 5.66 -2.69 -1.09
C CYS A 17 6.06 -3.47 0.17
N LEU A 18 5.42 -4.61 0.38
CA LEU A 18 5.78 -5.56 1.42
C LEU A 18 7.09 -6.26 1.03
N LEU A 19 8.11 -6.11 1.87
CA LEU A 19 9.46 -6.65 1.69
C LEU A 19 9.63 -8.03 2.33
N ALA A 20 9.01 -8.24 3.50
CA ALA A 20 9.08 -9.50 4.23
C ALA A 20 7.85 -9.68 5.14
N LEU A 21 7.51 -10.94 5.39
CA LEU A 21 6.52 -11.35 6.39
C LEU A 21 7.19 -12.30 7.38
N THR A 22 6.96 -12.06 8.68
CA THR A 22 7.46 -12.93 9.75
C THR A 22 6.48 -14.07 10.03
N ALA A 23 6.95 -15.13 10.69
CA ALA A 23 6.10 -16.25 11.10
C ALA A 23 4.96 -15.83 12.07
N ALA A 24 5.16 -14.73 12.79
CA ALA A 24 4.15 -14.16 13.69
C ALA A 24 3.17 -13.19 12.98
N GLY A 25 3.23 -13.07 11.65
CA GLY A 25 2.31 -12.24 10.85
C GLY A 25 2.71 -10.77 10.74
N PHE A 26 3.73 -10.29 11.46
CA PHE A 26 4.24 -8.94 11.26
C PHE A 26 4.93 -8.81 9.91
N GLY A 27 4.72 -7.68 9.25
CA GLY A 27 5.36 -7.34 7.98
C GLY A 27 6.43 -6.25 8.13
N ARG A 28 7.32 -6.20 7.14
CA ARG A 28 8.21 -5.06 6.89
C ARG A 28 7.89 -4.49 5.51
N ALA A 29 7.51 -3.22 5.45
CA ALA A 29 7.08 -2.57 4.22
C ALA A 29 7.92 -1.32 3.92
N GLN A 30 8.15 -1.06 2.62
CA GLN A 30 8.64 0.21 2.10
C GLN A 30 7.44 1.04 1.63
N LEU A 31 7.26 2.23 2.16
CA LEU A 31 6.29 3.21 1.65
C LEU A 31 6.91 4.05 0.53
N PHE A 32 6.06 4.60 -0.34
CA PHE A 32 6.48 5.50 -1.41
C PHE A 32 5.79 6.86 -1.27
N GLU A 33 6.46 7.92 -1.71
CA GLU A 33 5.81 9.23 -1.84
C GLU A 33 4.77 9.23 -2.96
N TRP A 34 3.67 9.94 -2.74
CA TRP A 34 2.65 10.19 -3.77
C TRP A 34 3.26 10.97 -4.93
N PHE A 35 2.87 10.65 -6.16
CA PHE A 35 3.29 11.30 -7.41
C PHE A 35 4.77 11.13 -7.83
N TRP A 36 5.69 10.91 -6.89
CA TRP A 36 7.13 10.77 -7.20
C TRP A 36 7.57 9.31 -7.32
N GLY A 37 6.86 8.38 -6.68
CA GLY A 37 7.23 6.96 -6.68
C GLY A 37 8.55 6.65 -5.97
N GLU A 38 9.16 7.65 -5.34
CA GLU A 38 10.41 7.52 -4.60
C GLU A 38 10.16 6.80 -3.26
N PRO A 39 11.05 5.89 -2.83
CA PRO A 39 10.94 5.23 -1.52
C PRO A 39 11.06 6.27 -0.40
N SER A 40 10.06 6.34 0.49
CA SER A 40 10.04 7.33 1.58
C SER A 40 10.50 6.75 2.91
N THR A 41 9.82 5.75 3.44
CA THR A 41 10.04 5.23 4.79
C THR A 41 9.85 3.72 4.84
N VAL A 42 10.71 3.03 5.59
CA VAL A 42 10.52 1.62 5.92
C VAL A 42 9.82 1.52 7.26
N ILE A 43 8.70 0.80 7.29
CA ILE A 43 7.90 0.59 8.50
C ILE A 43 7.77 -0.88 8.86
N LYS A 44 7.56 -1.13 10.15
CA LYS A 44 6.99 -2.38 10.63
C LYS A 44 5.47 -2.25 10.58
N VAL A 45 4.80 -3.24 10.01
CA VAL A 45 3.34 -3.32 9.97
C VAL A 45 2.86 -4.51 10.78
N ASP A 46 1.86 -4.28 11.62
CA ASP A 46 1.17 -5.34 12.34
C ASP A 46 0.22 -6.12 11.41
N PRO A 47 -0.18 -7.34 11.82
CA PRO A 47 -1.09 -8.16 11.02
C PRO A 47 -2.44 -7.49 10.74
N ASP A 48 -2.98 -6.72 11.69
CA ASP A 48 -4.29 -6.11 11.55
C ASP A 48 -4.25 -5.00 10.48
N TYR A 49 -3.18 -4.19 10.48
CA TYR A 49 -2.91 -3.23 9.41
C TYR A 49 -2.74 -3.91 8.04
N LEU A 50 -2.08 -5.07 7.98
CA LEU A 50 -1.95 -5.81 6.72
C LEU A 50 -3.32 -6.29 6.19
N CYS A 51 -4.27 -6.60 7.07
CA CYS A 51 -5.61 -7.02 6.67
C CYS A 51 -6.46 -5.90 6.07
N THR A 52 -6.13 -4.62 6.33
CA THR A 52 -6.82 -3.47 5.72
C THR A 52 -6.21 -3.07 4.38
N CYS A 53 -5.05 -3.62 4.02
CA CYS A 53 -4.38 -3.32 2.77
C CYS A 53 -4.97 -4.08 1.58
N VAL A 54 -5.07 -3.40 0.44
CA VAL A 54 -5.36 -4.02 -0.86
C VAL A 54 -4.04 -4.32 -1.54
N PHE A 55 -3.82 -5.59 -1.90
CA PHE A 55 -2.56 -6.04 -2.49
C PHE A 55 -2.65 -6.21 -4.01
N TYR A 56 -1.54 -5.88 -4.67
CA TYR A 56 -1.39 -5.92 -6.12
C TYR A 56 -0.15 -6.75 -6.51
N ALA A 57 -0.26 -7.41 -7.66
CA ALA A 57 0.80 -8.26 -8.20
C ALA A 57 2.02 -7.45 -8.68
N SER A 58 1.84 -6.18 -9.07
CA SER A 58 2.90 -5.31 -9.56
C SER A 58 2.63 -3.84 -9.24
N ALA A 59 3.68 -3.01 -9.31
CA ALA A 59 3.55 -1.55 -9.16
C ALA A 59 2.64 -0.95 -10.24
N ALA A 60 2.72 -1.45 -11.48
CA ALA A 60 1.86 -1.00 -12.56
C ALA A 60 0.37 -1.26 -12.27
N ALA A 61 0.03 -2.42 -11.72
CA ALA A 61 -1.35 -2.74 -11.35
C ALA A 61 -1.87 -1.85 -10.20
N MET A 62 -1.00 -1.52 -9.24
CA MET A 62 -1.30 -0.60 -8.16
C MET A 62 -1.57 0.82 -8.69
N ASN A 63 -0.69 1.34 -9.56
CA ASN A 63 -0.86 2.67 -10.14
C ASN A 63 -2.12 2.79 -11.00
N ILE A 64 -2.44 1.78 -11.83
CA ILE A 64 -3.69 1.75 -12.61
C ILE A 64 -4.92 1.77 -11.68
N ALA A 65 -4.84 1.09 -10.52
CA ALA A 65 -5.93 1.11 -9.56
C ALA A 65 -6.08 2.48 -8.89
N TYR A 66 -4.97 3.17 -8.61
CA TYR A 66 -4.97 4.53 -8.07
C TYR A 66 -5.57 5.54 -9.06
N GLU A 67 -5.13 5.52 -10.32
CA GLU A 67 -5.66 6.41 -11.38
C GLU A 67 -7.17 6.27 -11.56
N ARG A 68 -7.70 5.04 -11.47
CA ARG A 68 -9.15 4.79 -11.51
C ARG A 68 -9.86 5.35 -10.28
N TRP A 69 -9.27 5.17 -9.11
CA TRP A 69 -9.83 5.69 -7.87
C TRP A 69 -9.90 7.23 -7.91
N GLU A 70 -8.84 7.90 -8.36
CA GLU A 70 -8.84 9.36 -8.53
C GLU A 70 -9.93 9.82 -9.50
N ALA A 71 -10.05 9.18 -10.67
CA ALA A 71 -11.06 9.53 -11.67
C ALA A 71 -12.52 9.36 -11.18
N ASP A 72 -12.77 8.44 -10.25
CA ASP A 72 -14.10 8.23 -9.65
C ASP A 72 -14.41 9.21 -8.50
N HIS A 73 -13.40 9.93 -7.99
CA HIS A 73 -13.50 10.82 -6.82
C HIS A 73 -13.19 12.31 -7.13
N GLU A 74 -12.91 12.66 -8.38
CA GLU A 74 -12.93 14.03 -8.93
C GLU A 74 -14.33 14.45 -9.41
#